data_AF-A0A9C8K842-F1
#
_entry.id   AF-A0A9C8K842-F1
#
_cell.length_a   1.000
_cell.length_b   1.000
_cell.length_c   1.000
_cell.angle_alpha   90.00
_cell.angle_beta   90.00
_cell.angle_gamma   90.00
#
_symmetry.space_group_name_H-M   'P 1'
#
loop_
_entity.id
_entity.type
_entity.pdbx_description
1 polymer ?
#
loop_
_entity_poly.entity_id
_entity_poly.type
_entity_poly.pdbx_seq_one_letter_code
_entity_poly.pdbx_strand_id
1 'polypeptide(L)'
;MVWNRNRRGRVMEHITDSKRICLERDAYRCRHCGAAENLDVFQLVKREGRLDWQLSNLVSLCSDCNVDREKSLENKGSDRVGVMLCGGKGSRLFPLTKFQNKHSLPIGLTPMVMYPLKTLRALGVNRVLVVVDRDGVGQIIDILGSGKEFGMDISYKVQEGAGGISEALYLAKDFMNETEDELVCILGDNIFDNDLLDTDVRLNYNNYGDAGACVYLKKVSNPSDYGVAVLDKEINKVIKIVEKPKEFVSDKAVLGLYIYTRHVFDVIESIKPSGRGELEISSVNHWYASRGELDSREVNGYWGDAGGSIQRYAECNMHGAKEANISAEEIDSFRSVVFDDK
;
A
#
# COMPACT_ATOMS: atom_id res chain seq x y z
N MET A 1 6.59 -8.92 -32.26
CA MET A 1 7.08 -10.10 -33.00
C MET A 1 6.06 -11.22 -32.83
N VAL A 2 5.68 -11.95 -33.88
CA VAL A 2 4.77 -13.10 -33.75
C VAL A 2 5.60 -14.38 -33.64
N TRP A 3 5.39 -15.17 -32.59
CA TRP A 3 6.14 -16.40 -32.32
C TRP A 3 5.28 -17.63 -32.63
N ASN A 4 5.79 -18.56 -33.45
CA ASN A 4 5.12 -19.84 -33.72
C ASN A 4 5.97 -21.01 -33.17
N ARG A 5 5.34 -21.91 -32.41
CA ARG A 5 5.98 -23.10 -31.83
C ARG A 5 5.96 -24.29 -32.79
N ASN A 6 7.02 -25.11 -32.78
CA ASN A 6 6.99 -26.47 -33.34
C ASN A 6 7.01 -27.53 -32.22
N ARG A 7 6.49 -28.73 -32.56
CA ARG A 7 6.19 -29.87 -31.67
C ARG A 7 7.38 -30.58 -31.01
N ARG A 8 8.63 -30.09 -31.09
CA ARG A 8 9.80 -30.74 -30.45
C ARG A 8 10.73 -29.82 -29.63
N GLY A 9 10.27 -28.62 -29.28
CA GLY A 9 10.90 -27.82 -28.21
C GLY A 9 12.32 -27.28 -28.47
N ARG A 10 12.79 -27.28 -29.73
CA ARG A 10 14.02 -26.60 -30.23
C ARG A 10 13.78 -26.28 -31.72
N VAL A 11 14.13 -25.16 -32.37
CA VAL A 11 14.72 -23.80 -32.18
C VAL A 11 14.27 -22.98 -33.42
N MET A 12 14.47 -21.65 -33.50
CA MET A 12 14.99 -20.85 -34.66
C MET A 12 14.89 -19.35 -34.32
N GLU A 13 15.99 -18.70 -33.94
CA GLU A 13 16.79 -17.80 -34.80
C GLU A 13 15.97 -16.72 -35.53
N HIS A 14 16.02 -15.49 -35.01
CA HIS A 14 15.84 -14.31 -35.83
C HIS A 14 17.19 -13.63 -36.01
N ILE A 15 17.68 -13.66 -37.25
CA ILE A 15 18.79 -12.83 -37.70
C ILE A 15 18.21 -11.42 -37.86
N THR A 16 18.63 -10.50 -36.99
CA THR A 16 18.64 -9.08 -37.34
C THR A 16 20.08 -8.73 -37.68
N ASP A 17 20.26 -8.04 -38.79
CA ASP A 17 21.57 -7.84 -39.41
C ASP A 17 22.62 -7.39 -38.39
N SER A 18 23.61 -8.26 -38.21
CA SER A 18 24.92 -8.08 -37.57
C SER A 18 25.21 -8.56 -36.13
N LYS A 19 24.29 -9.06 -35.29
CA LYS A 19 24.71 -9.72 -34.02
C LYS A 19 23.81 -10.88 -33.56
N ARG A 20 24.45 -12.03 -33.28
CA ARG A 20 23.83 -13.18 -32.57
C ARG A 20 23.67 -12.82 -31.09
N ILE A 21 22.45 -12.85 -30.58
CA ILE A 21 22.14 -12.59 -29.17
C ILE A 21 21.89 -13.93 -28.47
N CYS A 22 22.76 -14.28 -27.51
CA CYS A 22 22.50 -15.35 -26.55
C CYS A 22 21.65 -14.78 -25.42
N LEU A 23 20.46 -15.33 -25.19
CA LEU A 23 19.62 -14.99 -24.04
C LEU A 23 20.01 -15.87 -22.84
N GLU A 24 20.16 -15.26 -21.66
CA GLU A 24 20.40 -15.97 -20.40
C GLU A 24 19.22 -16.89 -20.02
N ARG A 25 19.49 -17.82 -19.10
CA ARG A 25 18.59 -18.90 -18.66
C ARG A 25 17.22 -18.45 -18.11
N ASP A 26 17.08 -17.17 -17.75
CA ASP A 26 15.85 -16.65 -17.13
C ASP A 26 14.98 -15.86 -18.11
N ALA A 27 15.46 -15.61 -19.34
CA ALA A 27 14.71 -14.91 -20.39
C ALA A 27 13.55 -15.75 -20.98
N TYR A 28 13.39 -17.00 -20.53
CA TYR A 28 12.32 -17.91 -20.95
C TYR A 28 11.07 -17.82 -20.08
N ARG A 29 11.07 -16.94 -19.08
CA ARG A 29 9.92 -16.66 -18.22
C ARG A 29 9.71 -15.17 -18.04
N CYS A 30 8.47 -14.76 -17.85
CA CYS A 30 8.14 -13.41 -17.46
C CYS A 30 8.81 -13.12 -16.11
N ARG A 31 9.63 -12.08 -16.01
CA ARG A 31 10.28 -11.68 -14.75
C ARG A 31 9.24 -11.38 -13.67
N HIS A 32 8.05 -10.91 -14.04
CA HIS A 32 7.03 -10.50 -13.10
C HIS A 32 6.18 -11.66 -12.57
N CYS A 33 5.64 -12.51 -13.47
CA CYS A 33 4.70 -13.56 -13.10
C CYS A 33 5.18 -14.99 -13.38
N GLY A 34 6.38 -15.16 -13.95
CA GLY A 34 6.96 -16.47 -14.27
C GLY A 34 6.36 -17.19 -15.50
N ALA A 35 5.41 -16.57 -16.21
CA ALA A 35 4.78 -17.12 -17.41
C ALA A 35 5.80 -17.46 -18.50
N ALA A 36 5.63 -18.58 -19.21
CA ALA A 36 6.56 -19.05 -20.25
C ALA A 36 6.03 -18.83 -21.68
N GLU A 37 4.95 -18.08 -21.83
CA GLU A 37 4.24 -17.83 -23.09
C GLU A 37 3.98 -16.33 -23.26
N ASN A 38 3.84 -15.91 -24.53
CA ASN A 38 3.60 -14.51 -24.92
C ASN A 38 4.61 -13.53 -24.32
N LEU A 39 5.90 -13.88 -24.40
CA LEU A 39 6.99 -13.09 -23.85
C LEU A 39 7.53 -12.08 -24.87
N ASP A 40 7.66 -10.83 -24.42
CA ASP A 40 8.40 -9.78 -25.08
C ASP A 40 9.73 -9.55 -24.32
N VAL A 41 10.83 -9.40 -25.07
CA VAL A 41 12.16 -9.19 -24.49
C VAL A 41 12.57 -7.74 -24.71
N PHE A 42 12.92 -7.06 -23.61
CA PHE A 42 13.25 -5.65 -23.57
C PHE A 42 14.71 -5.43 -23.21
N GLN A 43 15.33 -4.45 -23.85
CA GLN A 43 16.65 -3.95 -23.48
C GLN A 43 16.49 -2.77 -22.52
N LEU A 44 17.11 -2.86 -21.34
CA LEU A 44 17.07 -1.77 -20.36
C LEU A 44 17.88 -0.56 -20.85
N VAL A 45 17.25 0.61 -20.87
CA VAL A 45 17.90 1.90 -21.16
C VAL A 45 18.19 2.59 -19.83
N LYS A 46 19.37 3.18 -19.67
CA LYS A 46 19.70 3.97 -18.46
C LYS A 46 18.82 5.22 -18.39
N ARG A 47 18.60 5.75 -17.16
CA ARG A 47 17.82 6.98 -16.88
C ARG A 47 18.25 8.20 -17.72
N GLU A 48 19.49 8.21 -18.21
CA GLU A 48 20.07 9.26 -19.05
C GLU A 48 19.76 9.09 -20.56
N GLY A 49 18.88 8.16 -20.94
CA GLY A 49 18.50 7.93 -22.34
C GLY A 49 19.56 7.18 -23.17
N ARG A 50 20.62 6.67 -22.54
CA ARG A 50 21.66 5.87 -23.20
C ARG A 50 21.33 4.37 -23.13
N LEU A 51 21.33 3.72 -24.29
CA LEU A 51 21.21 2.26 -24.40
C LEU A 51 22.36 1.58 -23.67
N ASP A 52 22.05 0.65 -22.76
CA ASP A 52 23.03 -0.23 -22.16
C ASP A 52 23.24 -1.44 -23.06
N TRP A 53 24.43 -1.57 -23.64
CA TRP A 53 24.77 -2.63 -24.58
C TRP A 53 25.25 -3.92 -23.90
N GLN A 54 25.23 -3.99 -22.56
CA GLN A 54 25.48 -5.24 -21.84
C GLN A 54 24.31 -6.21 -22.02
N LEU A 55 24.59 -7.36 -22.65
CA LEU A 55 23.61 -8.42 -22.96
C LEU A 55 22.94 -9.03 -21.70
N SER A 56 23.53 -8.86 -20.52
CA SER A 56 22.98 -9.27 -19.22
C SER A 56 21.78 -8.44 -18.74
N ASN A 57 21.40 -7.38 -19.49
CA ASN A 57 20.32 -6.47 -19.12
C ASN A 57 19.04 -6.67 -19.95
N LEU A 58 18.88 -7.85 -20.55
CA LEU A 58 17.66 -8.24 -21.26
C LEU A 58 16.65 -8.81 -20.26
N VAL A 59 15.43 -8.27 -20.26
CA VAL A 59 14.33 -8.70 -19.39
C VAL A 59 13.17 -9.18 -20.26
N SER A 60 12.59 -10.33 -19.92
CA SER A 60 11.38 -10.87 -20.53
C SER A 60 10.15 -10.52 -19.69
N LEU A 61 9.09 -9.99 -20.29
CA LEU A 61 7.77 -9.80 -19.67
C LEU A 61 6.70 -10.45 -20.56
N CYS A 62 5.65 -11.02 -19.96
CA CYS A 62 4.50 -11.45 -20.75
C CYS A 62 3.65 -10.25 -21.17
N SER A 63 2.86 -10.40 -22.23
CA SER A 63 2.01 -9.33 -22.76
C SER A 63 1.12 -8.68 -21.70
N ASP A 64 0.54 -9.45 -20.78
CA ASP A 64 -0.27 -8.90 -19.68
C ASP A 64 0.55 -8.00 -18.75
N CYS A 65 1.74 -8.45 -18.34
CA CYS A 65 2.64 -7.66 -17.50
C CYS A 65 3.31 -6.50 -18.25
N ASN A 66 3.37 -6.56 -19.58
CA ASN A 66 3.90 -5.46 -20.40
C ASN A 66 2.87 -4.33 -20.54
N VAL A 67 1.58 -4.66 -20.68
CA VAL A 67 0.50 -3.65 -20.70
C VAL A 67 0.48 -2.84 -19.40
N ASP A 68 0.71 -3.48 -18.25
CA ASP A 68 0.85 -2.79 -16.96
C ASP A 68 2.05 -1.84 -16.90
N ARG A 69 3.12 -2.15 -17.64
CA ARG A 69 4.33 -1.32 -17.71
C ARG A 69 4.19 -0.16 -18.69
N GLU A 70 3.55 -0.36 -19.85
CA GLU A 70 3.27 0.73 -20.79
C GLU A 70 2.31 1.76 -20.15
N LYS A 71 1.30 1.31 -19.40
CA LYS A 71 0.48 2.19 -18.56
C LYS A 71 1.29 2.93 -17.49
N SER A 72 2.31 2.29 -16.89
CA SER A 72 3.15 2.94 -15.88
C SER A 72 4.14 3.96 -16.47
N LEU A 73 4.52 3.81 -17.75
CA LEU A 73 5.40 4.73 -18.48
C LEU A 73 4.64 5.90 -19.13
N GLU A 74 3.37 5.73 -19.49
CA GLU A 74 2.50 6.80 -20.00
C GLU A 74 1.98 7.73 -18.89
N ASN A 75 2.11 7.35 -17.62
CA ASN A 75 1.84 8.22 -16.47
C ASN A 75 2.91 9.32 -16.34
N LYS A 76 2.76 10.38 -17.14
CA LYS A 76 3.27 11.72 -16.82
C LYS A 76 2.74 12.09 -15.42
N GLY A 77 3.60 12.03 -14.40
CA GLY A 77 3.34 12.51 -13.04
C GLY A 77 2.06 11.98 -12.40
N SER A 78 2.16 11.05 -11.45
CA SER A 78 1.00 10.88 -10.56
C SER A 78 0.84 12.20 -9.81
N ASP A 79 -0.29 12.90 -9.97
CA ASP A 79 -0.71 14.05 -9.15
C ASP A 79 -1.02 13.61 -7.69
N ARG A 80 -0.26 12.64 -7.19
CA ARG A 80 -0.43 11.95 -5.92
C ARG A 80 0.91 11.62 -5.28
N VAL A 81 0.95 11.86 -3.98
CA VAL A 81 2.05 11.49 -3.10
C VAL A 81 1.52 10.55 -2.03
N GLY A 82 2.15 9.38 -1.91
CA GLY A 82 1.83 8.39 -0.89
C GLY A 82 2.58 8.67 0.40
N VAL A 83 1.91 8.50 1.52
CA VAL A 83 2.53 8.47 2.85
C VAL A 83 2.12 7.18 3.53
N MET A 84 3.08 6.31 3.79
CA MET A 84 2.86 5.04 4.47
C MET A 84 3.41 5.13 5.90
N LEU A 85 2.52 5.00 6.88
CA LEU A 85 2.85 5.14 8.29
C LEU A 85 3.17 3.78 8.90
N CYS A 86 4.46 3.45 8.95
CA CYS A 86 5.04 2.22 9.47
C CYS A 86 5.66 2.41 10.87
N GLY A 87 5.06 3.25 11.70
CA GLY A 87 5.51 3.51 13.07
C GLY A 87 4.80 2.66 14.15
N GLY A 88 5.34 2.75 15.37
CA GLY A 88 4.70 2.23 16.58
C GLY A 88 5.31 0.93 17.10
N LYS A 89 5.44 0.85 18.43
CA LYS A 89 6.15 -0.21 19.17
C LYS A 89 5.58 -1.64 19.02
N GLY A 90 4.43 -1.81 18.37
CA GLY A 90 3.81 -3.12 18.17
C GLY A 90 3.54 -3.91 19.45
N SER A 91 3.37 -3.24 20.60
CA SER A 91 3.28 -3.90 21.92
C SER A 91 2.12 -4.89 22.06
N ARG A 92 1.04 -4.68 21.30
CA ARG A 92 -0.13 -5.60 21.24
C ARG A 92 0.19 -6.94 20.61
N LEU A 93 1.27 -7.02 19.84
CA LEU A 93 1.74 -8.25 19.19
C LEU A 93 2.94 -8.87 19.91
N PHE A 94 3.31 -8.37 21.10
CA PHE A 94 4.34 -9.00 21.91
C PHE A 94 3.95 -10.46 22.20
N PRO A 95 4.88 -11.45 22.10
CA PRO A 95 6.33 -11.30 21.93
C PRO A 95 6.85 -11.24 20.49
N LEU A 96 5.98 -11.28 19.46
CA LEU A 96 6.41 -11.29 18.05
C LEU A 96 7.23 -10.04 17.69
N THR A 97 6.88 -8.90 18.29
CA THR A 97 7.50 -7.59 18.05
C THR A 97 8.67 -7.29 18.99
N LYS A 98 9.17 -8.28 19.74
CA LYS A 98 10.31 -8.07 20.67
C LYS A 98 11.59 -7.63 19.96
N PHE A 99 11.81 -8.13 18.74
CA PHE A 99 13.03 -7.87 17.96
C PHE A 99 12.75 -7.45 16.51
N GLN A 100 11.49 -7.39 16.12
CA GLN A 100 11.06 -7.11 14.76
C GLN A 100 10.04 -5.96 14.76
N ASN A 101 10.14 -5.11 13.74
CA ASN A 101 9.11 -4.10 13.47
C ASN A 101 7.81 -4.84 13.09
N LYS A 102 6.67 -4.38 13.60
CA LYS A 102 5.39 -5.09 13.36
C LYS A 102 5.06 -5.21 11.86
N HIS A 103 5.45 -4.24 11.04
CA HIS A 103 5.13 -4.23 9.61
C HIS A 103 6.03 -5.16 8.78
N SER A 104 7.11 -5.68 9.36
CA SER A 104 7.91 -6.75 8.72
C SER A 104 7.34 -8.14 8.97
N LEU A 105 6.38 -8.29 9.89
CA LEU A 105 5.76 -9.58 10.19
C LEU A 105 5.02 -10.11 8.96
N PRO A 106 5.00 -11.44 8.75
CA PRO A 106 4.36 -12.04 7.58
C PRO A 106 2.83 -11.98 7.68
N ILE A 107 2.19 -11.76 6.55
CA ILE A 107 0.76 -11.96 6.31
C ILE A 107 0.67 -12.90 5.11
N GLY A 108 0.30 -14.16 5.36
CA GLY A 108 0.49 -15.23 4.39
C GLY A 108 1.96 -15.38 4.02
N LEU A 109 2.27 -15.23 2.72
CA LEU A 109 3.64 -15.34 2.18
C LEU A 109 4.35 -14.00 1.99
N THR A 110 3.72 -12.87 2.31
CA THR A 110 4.31 -11.55 2.08
C THR A 110 4.43 -10.75 3.36
N PRO A 111 5.46 -9.90 3.53
CA PRO A 111 5.54 -9.00 4.66
C PRO A 111 4.32 -8.07 4.73
N MET A 112 3.82 -7.79 5.92
CA MET A 112 2.63 -6.96 6.17
C MET A 112 2.69 -5.62 5.41
N VAL A 113 3.85 -4.96 5.41
CA VAL A 113 4.08 -3.67 4.74
C VAL A 113 3.84 -3.70 3.21
N MET A 114 3.89 -4.87 2.58
CA MET A 114 3.64 -4.99 1.14
C MET A 114 2.18 -4.75 0.76
N TYR A 115 1.24 -5.02 1.66
CA TYR A 115 -0.19 -4.81 1.43
C TYR A 115 -0.57 -3.33 1.25
N PRO A 116 -0.20 -2.42 2.16
CA PRO A 116 -0.42 -0.99 1.97
C PRO A 116 0.38 -0.42 0.80
N LEU A 117 1.59 -0.93 0.50
CA LEU A 117 2.32 -0.54 -0.71
C LEU A 117 1.54 -0.88 -1.99
N LYS A 118 0.99 -2.10 -2.09
CA LYS A 118 0.12 -2.51 -3.21
C LYS A 118 -1.12 -1.61 -3.31
N THR A 119 -1.69 -1.22 -2.17
CA THR A 119 -2.84 -0.31 -2.10
C THR A 119 -2.51 1.07 -2.68
N LEU A 120 -1.36 1.66 -2.29
CA LEU A 120 -0.88 2.92 -2.84
C LEU A 120 -0.68 2.84 -4.35
N ARG A 121 -0.06 1.76 -4.83
CA ARG A 121 0.13 1.53 -6.27
C ARG A 121 -1.20 1.42 -7.01
N ALA A 122 -2.18 0.71 -6.44
CA ALA A 122 -3.52 0.58 -7.02
C ALA A 122 -4.25 1.95 -7.12
N LEU A 123 -3.96 2.87 -6.19
CA LEU A 123 -4.44 4.25 -6.22
C LEU A 123 -3.64 5.18 -7.15
N GLY A 124 -2.73 4.63 -7.95
CA GLY A 124 -1.92 5.37 -8.92
C GLY A 124 -0.77 6.18 -8.30
N VAL A 125 -0.37 5.87 -7.07
CA VAL A 125 0.74 6.56 -6.39
C VAL A 125 2.07 5.98 -6.85
N ASN A 126 2.98 6.84 -7.32
CA ASN A 126 4.34 6.42 -7.70
C ASN A 126 5.43 6.96 -6.76
N ARG A 127 5.18 8.04 -6.02
CA ARG A 127 6.12 8.62 -5.05
C ARG A 127 5.61 8.36 -3.64
N VAL A 128 6.40 7.70 -2.80
CA VAL A 128 5.99 7.28 -1.46
C VAL A 128 6.99 7.73 -0.41
N LEU A 129 6.50 8.36 0.66
CA LEU A 129 7.25 8.55 1.89
C LEU A 129 6.83 7.48 2.90
N VAL A 130 7.78 6.70 3.38
CA VAL A 130 7.60 5.73 4.43
C VAL A 130 8.08 6.33 5.75
N VAL A 131 7.14 6.52 6.68
CA VAL A 131 7.43 7.05 8.01
C VAL A 131 7.56 5.88 8.99
N VAL A 132 8.73 5.72 9.60
CA VAL A 132 9.07 4.56 10.45
C VAL A 132 9.61 5.00 11.80
N ASP A 133 9.56 4.12 12.78
CA ASP A 133 10.27 4.33 14.04
C ASP A 133 11.78 4.06 13.88
N ARG A 134 12.56 4.60 14.82
CA ARG A 134 14.02 4.48 14.81
C ARG A 134 14.49 3.02 14.84
N ASP A 135 13.81 2.18 15.61
CA ASP A 135 14.24 0.81 15.86
C ASP A 135 13.86 -0.15 14.70
N GLY A 136 12.88 0.21 13.87
CA GLY A 136 12.40 -0.62 12.77
C GLY A 136 12.84 -0.21 11.37
N VAL A 137 13.48 0.94 11.20
CA VAL A 137 13.83 1.49 9.87
C VAL A 137 14.63 0.53 9.00
N GLY A 138 15.61 -0.19 9.57
CA GLY A 138 16.46 -1.10 8.80
C GLY A 138 15.68 -2.22 8.13
N GLN A 139 14.77 -2.87 8.87
CA GLN A 139 13.96 -3.98 8.35
C GLN A 139 13.02 -3.54 7.24
N ILE A 140 12.46 -2.33 7.35
CA ILE A 140 11.56 -1.78 6.32
C ILE A 140 12.35 -1.35 5.08
N ILE A 141 13.57 -0.82 5.23
CA ILE A 141 14.47 -0.55 4.11
C ILE A 141 14.87 -1.84 3.41
N ASP A 142 15.20 -2.91 4.14
CA ASP A 142 15.58 -4.20 3.56
C ASP A 142 14.46 -4.81 2.72
N ILE A 143 13.19 -4.62 3.11
CA ILE A 143 12.02 -5.13 2.37
C ILE A 143 11.67 -4.26 1.15
N LEU A 144 11.61 -2.94 1.34
CA LEU A 144 11.04 -2.05 0.32
C LEU A 144 12.10 -1.42 -0.61
N GLY A 145 13.35 -1.32 -0.14
CA GLY A 145 14.46 -0.67 -0.84
C GLY A 145 14.10 0.71 -1.41
N SER A 146 14.67 1.05 -2.56
CA SER A 146 14.31 2.32 -3.24
C SER A 146 12.93 2.34 -3.89
N GLY A 147 12.16 1.25 -3.83
CA GLY A 147 10.89 1.09 -4.54
C GLY A 147 11.00 0.79 -6.05
N LYS A 148 12.20 0.90 -6.64
CA LYS A 148 12.42 0.69 -8.09
C LYS A 148 11.90 -0.65 -8.60
N GLU A 149 12.00 -1.70 -7.81
CA GLU A 149 11.51 -3.05 -8.16
C GLU A 149 9.98 -3.10 -8.28
N PHE A 150 9.29 -2.18 -7.62
CA PHE A 150 7.83 -2.04 -7.65
C PHE A 150 7.36 -0.96 -8.63
N GLY A 151 8.27 -0.32 -9.36
CA GLY A 151 7.96 0.82 -10.23
C GLY A 151 7.64 2.11 -9.46
N MET A 152 8.06 2.21 -8.20
CA MET A 152 7.80 3.35 -7.32
C MET A 152 9.12 4.03 -6.90
N ASP A 153 9.02 5.25 -6.37
CA ASP A 153 10.11 6.00 -5.75
C ASP A 153 9.82 6.13 -4.26
N ILE A 154 10.55 5.35 -3.44
CA ILE A 154 10.33 5.26 -2.00
C ILE A 154 11.42 6.04 -1.26
N SER A 155 10.98 6.98 -0.43
CA SER A 155 11.80 7.73 0.53
C SER A 155 11.42 7.37 1.96
N TYR A 156 12.31 7.59 2.91
CA TYR A 156 12.11 7.22 4.31
C TYR A 156 12.30 8.41 5.23
N LYS A 157 11.48 8.50 6.28
CA LYS A 157 11.64 9.48 7.37
C LYS A 157 11.42 8.79 8.71
N VAL A 158 12.28 9.09 9.67
CA VAL A 158 12.17 8.54 11.02
C VAL A 158 11.26 9.46 11.85
N GLN A 159 10.26 8.89 12.51
CA GLN A 159 9.49 9.58 13.54
C GLN A 159 10.19 9.39 14.89
N GLU A 160 10.48 10.50 15.56
CA GLU A 160 10.99 10.49 16.93
C GLU A 160 9.81 10.52 17.92
N GLY A 161 9.66 9.48 18.74
CA GLY A 161 8.61 9.44 19.76
C GLY A 161 7.29 8.83 19.30
N ALA A 162 6.21 9.16 20.00
CA ALA A 162 4.88 8.56 19.82
C ALA A 162 3.78 9.62 19.69
N GLY A 163 3.91 10.52 18.72
CA GLY A 163 2.99 11.64 18.50
C GLY A 163 1.62 11.31 17.88
N GLY A 164 1.39 10.04 17.58
CA GLY A 164 0.20 9.59 16.87
C GLY A 164 0.30 9.74 15.34
N ILE A 165 -0.81 9.39 14.67
CA ILE A 165 -0.90 9.32 13.20
C ILE A 165 -0.72 10.70 12.56
N SER A 166 -1.32 11.74 13.13
CA SER A 166 -1.30 13.08 12.54
C SER A 166 0.10 13.70 12.57
N GLU A 167 0.88 13.46 13.63
CA GLU A 167 2.27 13.91 13.68
C GLU A 167 3.13 13.18 12.64
N ALA A 168 2.96 11.86 12.52
CA ALA A 168 3.67 11.07 11.52
C ALA A 168 3.33 11.54 10.09
N LEU A 169 2.05 11.86 9.84
CA LEU A 169 1.58 12.45 8.58
C LEU A 169 2.21 13.84 8.36
N TYR A 170 2.29 14.68 9.38
CA TYR A 170 2.87 16.03 9.28
C TYR A 170 4.34 16.02 8.82
N LEU A 171 5.09 14.95 9.12
CA LEU A 171 6.46 14.79 8.62
C LEU A 171 6.56 14.74 7.08
N ALA A 172 5.45 14.50 6.38
CA ALA A 172 5.37 14.53 4.93
C ALA A 172 5.22 15.94 4.32
N LYS A 173 5.07 17.00 5.14
CA LYS A 173 4.85 18.39 4.67
C LYS A 173 5.90 18.84 3.65
N ASP A 174 7.16 18.57 3.94
CA ASP A 174 8.28 18.90 3.07
C ASP A 174 8.37 17.97 1.84
N PHE A 175 7.98 16.71 2.00
CA PHE A 175 8.03 15.72 0.91
C PHE A 175 7.01 16.00 -0.20
N MET A 176 5.84 16.51 0.19
CA MET A 176 4.85 17.02 -0.77
C MET A 176 5.36 18.23 -1.55
N ASN A 177 6.32 19.02 -1.03
CA ASN A 177 6.70 20.34 -1.57
C ASN A 177 5.47 21.26 -1.77
N GLU A 178 5.62 22.39 -2.48
CA GLU A 178 4.51 23.25 -2.91
C GLU A 178 3.83 22.70 -4.19
N THR A 179 3.51 21.40 -4.24
CA THR A 179 2.74 20.81 -5.34
C THR A 179 1.25 20.78 -5.00
N GLU A 180 0.43 20.73 -6.05
CA GLU A 180 -1.02 20.50 -5.96
C GLU A 180 -1.37 19.00 -5.86
N ASP A 181 -0.37 18.14 -5.58
CA ASP A 181 -0.58 16.70 -5.52
C ASP A 181 -1.52 16.34 -4.36
N GLU A 182 -2.40 15.36 -4.58
CA GLU A 182 -3.18 14.76 -3.50
C GLU A 182 -2.29 13.88 -2.63
N LEU A 183 -2.42 14.01 -1.32
CA LEU A 183 -1.75 13.13 -0.36
C LEU A 183 -2.61 11.90 -0.10
N VAL A 184 -2.06 10.71 -0.34
CA VAL A 184 -2.69 9.43 0.02
C VAL A 184 -1.95 8.85 1.23
N CYS A 185 -2.58 8.93 2.40
CA CYS A 185 -2.03 8.39 3.65
C CYS A 185 -2.61 7.00 3.93
N ILE A 186 -1.75 6.02 4.22
CA ILE A 186 -2.15 4.67 4.61
C ILE A 186 -1.37 4.19 5.84
N LEU A 187 -2.04 3.50 6.75
CA LEU A 187 -1.39 2.84 7.88
C LEU A 187 -0.73 1.53 7.44
N GLY A 188 0.51 1.30 7.87
CA GLY A 188 1.34 0.18 7.40
C GLY A 188 0.83 -1.22 7.77
N ASP A 189 -0.18 -1.32 8.62
CA ASP A 189 -0.78 -2.56 9.12
C ASP A 189 -2.22 -2.78 8.62
N ASN A 190 -2.69 -1.94 7.70
CA ASN A 190 -4.01 -2.07 7.10
C ASN A 190 -3.94 -2.87 5.79
N ILE A 191 -4.77 -3.91 5.72
CA ILE A 191 -4.82 -4.88 4.63
C ILE A 191 -6.17 -4.75 3.92
N PHE A 192 -6.15 -4.61 2.60
CA PHE A 192 -7.32 -4.45 1.75
C PHE A 192 -7.29 -5.44 0.60
N ASP A 193 -8.48 -5.89 0.16
CA ASP A 193 -8.64 -6.51 -1.16
C ASP A 193 -8.62 -5.41 -2.23
N ASN A 194 -7.44 -5.13 -2.78
CA ASN A 194 -7.25 -3.99 -3.68
C ASN A 194 -8.15 -4.04 -4.94
N ASP A 195 -8.49 -5.24 -5.42
CA ASP A 195 -9.38 -5.42 -6.58
C ASP A 195 -10.83 -5.00 -6.31
N LEU A 196 -11.22 -4.91 -5.03
CA LEU A 196 -12.55 -4.52 -4.57
C LEU A 196 -12.58 -3.12 -3.92
N LEU A 197 -11.41 -2.49 -3.84
CA LEU A 197 -11.26 -1.13 -3.35
C LEU A 197 -11.62 -0.14 -4.45
N ASP A 198 -12.43 0.86 -4.14
CA ASP A 198 -12.63 1.98 -5.05
C ASP A 198 -11.33 2.78 -5.18
N THR A 199 -10.66 2.62 -6.31
CA THR A 199 -9.39 3.27 -6.64
C THR A 199 -9.56 4.50 -7.54
N ASP A 200 -10.75 4.68 -8.14
CA ASP A 200 -11.10 5.83 -8.98
C ASP A 200 -11.75 6.94 -8.15
N VAL A 201 -11.02 7.36 -7.12
CA VAL A 201 -11.37 8.49 -6.27
C VAL A 201 -10.56 9.69 -6.72
N ARG A 202 -11.14 10.89 -6.73
CA ARG A 202 -10.45 12.18 -6.82
C ARG A 202 -11.18 13.17 -5.94
N LEU A 203 -10.46 14.02 -5.25
CA LEU A 203 -11.06 15.06 -4.44
C LEU A 203 -11.75 16.07 -5.37
N ASN A 204 -12.99 16.40 -5.06
CA ASN A 204 -13.76 17.35 -5.87
C ASN A 204 -13.42 18.78 -5.46
N TYR A 205 -12.32 19.31 -6.01
CA TYR A 205 -11.85 20.68 -5.75
C TYR A 205 -12.93 21.75 -5.97
N ASN A 206 -13.84 21.57 -6.93
CA ASN A 206 -14.93 22.53 -7.18
C ASN A 206 -15.94 22.61 -6.02
N ASN A 207 -16.14 21.51 -5.29
CA ASN A 207 -17.05 21.46 -4.14
C ASN A 207 -16.36 21.83 -2.83
N TYR A 208 -15.05 21.65 -2.73
CA TYR A 208 -14.28 21.76 -1.49
C TYR A 208 -13.41 23.03 -1.41
N GLY A 209 -13.36 23.81 -2.49
CA GLY A 209 -12.34 24.85 -2.61
C GLY A 209 -10.95 24.23 -2.55
N ASP A 210 -10.07 24.84 -1.76
CA ASP A 210 -8.67 24.38 -1.66
C ASP A 210 -8.50 23.19 -0.68
N ALA A 211 -9.50 22.92 0.19
CA ALA A 211 -9.41 21.96 1.28
C ALA A 211 -10.40 20.79 1.10
N GLY A 212 -9.94 19.68 0.53
CA GLY A 212 -10.72 18.44 0.42
C GLY A 212 -10.08 17.26 1.16
N ALA A 213 -10.92 16.32 1.60
CA ALA A 213 -10.50 15.04 2.17
C ALA A 213 -11.45 13.90 1.76
N CYS A 214 -10.94 12.67 1.72
CA CYS A 214 -11.73 11.45 1.54
C CYS A 214 -11.26 10.35 2.50
N VAL A 215 -12.21 9.68 3.14
CA VAL A 215 -11.98 8.53 4.01
C VAL A 215 -12.61 7.26 3.44
N TYR A 216 -12.05 6.11 3.81
CA TYR A 216 -12.66 4.82 3.52
C TYR A 216 -13.40 4.27 4.74
N LEU A 217 -14.59 3.71 4.52
CA LEU A 217 -15.49 3.23 5.55
C LEU A 217 -15.77 1.73 5.40
N LYS A 218 -15.93 1.05 6.53
CA LYS A 218 -16.48 -0.31 6.57
C LYS A 218 -17.37 -0.51 7.77
N LYS A 219 -18.41 -1.31 7.60
CA LYS A 219 -19.22 -1.81 8.71
C LYS A 219 -18.40 -2.78 9.57
N VAL A 220 -18.37 -2.55 10.88
CA VAL A 220 -17.67 -3.39 11.87
C VAL A 220 -18.61 -3.81 13.00
N SER A 221 -18.31 -4.94 13.64
CA SER A 221 -19.04 -5.42 14.81
C SER A 221 -18.69 -4.66 16.09
N ASN A 222 -17.43 -4.21 16.22
CA ASN A 222 -16.90 -3.55 17.42
C ASN A 222 -16.46 -2.10 17.09
N PRO A 223 -17.39 -1.14 17.01
CA PRO A 223 -17.07 0.24 16.64
C PRO A 223 -16.21 0.99 17.65
N SER A 224 -16.23 0.60 18.93
CA SER A 224 -15.48 1.27 20.01
C SER A 224 -13.95 1.17 19.88
N ASP A 225 -13.45 0.31 19.00
CA ASP A 225 -12.01 0.16 18.75
C ASP A 225 -11.46 1.20 17.76
N TYR A 226 -12.33 1.91 17.03
CA TYR A 226 -11.96 2.75 15.88
C TYR A 226 -12.54 4.17 15.97
N GLY A 227 -12.05 5.05 15.10
CA GLY A 227 -12.80 6.25 14.71
C GLY A 227 -14.02 5.83 13.89
N VAL A 228 -15.21 6.30 14.27
CA VAL A 228 -16.45 5.95 13.56
C VAL A 228 -17.09 7.16 12.90
N ALA A 229 -17.59 6.97 11.68
CA ALA A 229 -18.30 7.97 10.92
C ALA A 229 -19.80 7.92 11.22
N VAL A 230 -20.36 9.07 11.56
CA VAL A 230 -21.81 9.30 11.60
C VAL A 230 -22.21 9.93 10.28
N LEU A 231 -23.11 9.25 9.56
CA LEU A 231 -23.61 9.71 8.27
C LEU A 231 -24.96 10.40 8.45
N ASP A 232 -25.17 11.47 7.69
CA ASP A 232 -26.49 12.02 7.46
C ASP A 232 -27.33 11.02 6.65
N LYS A 233 -28.54 10.73 7.12
CA LYS A 233 -29.39 9.70 6.52
C LYS A 233 -29.99 10.10 5.17
N GLU A 234 -30.15 11.39 4.90
CA GLU A 234 -30.83 11.88 3.70
C GLU A 234 -29.84 12.07 2.55
N ILE A 235 -28.68 12.66 2.83
CA ILE A 235 -27.68 12.99 1.80
C ILE A 235 -26.50 12.00 1.75
N ASN A 236 -26.46 11.01 2.66
CA ASN A 236 -25.42 9.99 2.77
C ASN A 236 -23.99 10.59 2.85
N LYS A 237 -23.84 11.71 3.56
CA LYS A 237 -22.55 12.36 3.81
C LYS A 237 -22.09 12.18 5.25
N VAL A 238 -20.78 12.13 5.46
CA VAL A 238 -20.20 12.09 6.81
C VAL A 238 -20.33 13.46 7.46
N ILE A 239 -21.08 13.53 8.56
CA ILE A 239 -21.29 14.78 9.32
C ILE A 239 -20.46 14.87 10.58
N LYS A 240 -19.99 13.72 11.10
CA LYS A 240 -19.19 13.66 12.32
C LYS A 240 -18.31 12.42 12.34
N ILE A 241 -17.08 12.58 12.83
CA ILE A 241 -16.20 11.47 13.20
C ILE A 241 -16.08 11.44 14.72
N VAL A 242 -16.20 10.27 15.33
CA VAL A 242 -16.03 10.08 16.78
C VAL A 242 -14.94 9.05 17.03
N GLU A 243 -13.86 9.45 17.71
CA GLU A 243 -12.77 8.55 18.09
C GLU A 243 -13.20 7.61 19.23
N LYS A 244 -13.11 6.29 18.99
CA LYS A 244 -13.30 5.23 19.99
C LYS A 244 -14.49 5.49 20.93
N PRO A 245 -15.71 5.55 20.38
CA PRO A 245 -16.88 5.96 21.15
C PRO A 245 -17.20 4.94 22.26
N LYS A 246 -17.50 5.44 23.47
CA LYS A 246 -17.92 4.62 24.62
C LYS A 246 -19.35 4.09 24.47
N GLU A 247 -20.19 4.84 23.77
CA GLU A 247 -21.58 4.48 23.47
C GLU A 247 -21.73 4.29 21.97
N PHE A 248 -22.63 3.41 21.54
CA PHE A 248 -22.84 3.16 20.12
C PHE A 248 -23.39 4.40 19.42
N VAL A 249 -22.69 4.88 18.39
CA VAL A 249 -23.15 5.99 17.54
C VAL A 249 -23.30 5.58 16.06
N SER A 250 -22.48 4.64 15.60
CA SER A 250 -22.45 4.12 14.23
C SER A 250 -21.62 2.85 14.20
N ASP A 251 -21.87 1.96 13.24
CA ASP A 251 -21.06 0.77 12.95
C ASP A 251 -20.06 0.99 11.80
N LYS A 252 -19.97 2.22 11.26
CA LYS A 252 -19.08 2.58 10.16
C LYS A 252 -17.72 3.03 10.68
N ALA A 253 -16.75 2.11 10.73
CA ALA A 253 -15.38 2.43 11.07
C ALA A 253 -14.69 3.18 9.91
N VAL A 254 -13.95 4.23 10.27
CA VAL A 254 -13.00 4.91 9.40
C VAL A 254 -11.73 4.07 9.35
N LEU A 255 -11.37 3.62 8.15
CA LEU A 255 -10.24 2.72 7.94
C LEU A 255 -8.93 3.51 7.86
N GLY A 256 -7.80 2.80 7.96
CA GLY A 256 -6.46 3.37 7.91
C GLY A 256 -6.01 3.82 6.52
N LEU A 257 -6.91 4.38 5.70
CA LEU A 257 -6.64 4.90 4.35
C LEU A 257 -7.37 6.23 4.18
N TYR A 258 -6.61 7.27 3.86
CA TYR A 258 -7.05 8.65 3.84
C TYR A 258 -6.49 9.35 2.60
N ILE A 259 -7.27 10.24 2.01
CA ILE A 259 -6.82 11.12 0.93
C ILE A 259 -7.06 12.56 1.35
N TYR A 260 -6.07 13.42 1.18
CA TYR A 260 -6.15 14.82 1.53
C TYR A 260 -5.55 15.71 0.46
N THR A 261 -6.06 16.92 0.37
CA THR A 261 -5.31 18.06 -0.18
C THR A 261 -4.16 18.45 0.75
N ARG A 262 -3.22 19.27 0.26
CA ARG A 262 -2.11 19.81 1.06
C ARG A 262 -2.55 20.56 2.32
N HIS A 263 -3.77 21.11 2.33
CA HIS A 263 -4.37 21.81 3.47
C HIS A 263 -4.41 20.99 4.77
N VAL A 264 -4.28 19.66 4.69
CA VAL A 264 -4.22 18.80 5.87
C VAL A 264 -3.12 19.21 6.85
N PHE A 265 -2.00 19.77 6.37
CA PHE A 265 -0.93 20.23 7.25
C PHE A 265 -1.35 21.42 8.12
N ASP A 266 -2.09 22.38 7.55
CA ASP A 266 -2.63 23.52 8.30
C ASP A 266 -3.73 23.07 9.26
N VAL A 267 -4.53 22.09 8.85
CA VAL A 267 -5.53 21.46 9.73
C VAL A 267 -4.86 20.79 10.92
N ILE A 268 -3.80 20.00 10.70
CA ILE A 268 -3.02 19.34 11.76
C ILE A 268 -2.44 20.36 12.75
N GLU A 269 -1.93 21.49 12.26
CA GLU A 269 -1.42 22.57 13.12
C GLU A 269 -2.52 23.25 13.95
N SER A 270 -3.76 23.27 13.44
CA SER A 270 -4.90 23.92 14.12
C SER A 270 -5.56 23.07 15.23
N ILE A 271 -5.37 21.74 15.20
CA ILE A 271 -6.02 20.81 16.14
C ILE A 271 -5.22 20.69 17.45
N LYS A 272 -5.93 20.48 18.56
CA LYS A 272 -5.32 20.27 19.88
C LYS A 272 -5.12 18.77 20.14
N PRO A 273 -4.07 18.38 20.88
CA PRO A 273 -3.91 17.00 21.33
C PRO A 273 -5.13 16.51 22.12
N SER A 274 -5.42 15.21 22.00
CA SER A 274 -6.51 14.57 22.73
C SER A 274 -6.20 14.50 24.24
N GLY A 275 -7.15 14.00 25.04
CA GLY A 275 -6.90 13.71 26.46
C GLY A 275 -5.79 12.68 26.70
N ARG A 276 -5.30 11.99 25.65
CA ARG A 276 -4.14 11.08 25.69
C ARG A 276 -2.82 11.78 25.36
N GLY A 277 -2.85 13.06 25.00
CA GLY A 277 -1.69 13.81 24.55
C GLY A 277 -1.28 13.56 23.09
N GLU A 278 -2.09 12.81 22.32
CA GLU A 278 -1.81 12.46 20.92
C GLU A 278 -2.63 13.34 19.95
N LEU A 279 -2.08 13.62 18.76
CA LEU A 279 -2.82 14.26 17.68
C LEU A 279 -3.60 13.19 16.89
N GLU A 280 -4.85 12.98 17.27
CA GLU A 280 -5.72 11.95 16.69
C GLU A 280 -6.13 12.32 15.25
N ILE A 281 -5.94 11.40 14.31
CA ILE A 281 -6.36 11.57 12.91
C ILE A 281 -7.88 11.76 12.78
N SER A 282 -8.64 11.18 13.72
CA SER A 282 -10.10 11.40 13.81
C SER A 282 -10.46 12.86 14.07
N SER A 283 -9.62 13.65 14.73
CA SER A 283 -9.83 15.08 14.91
C SER A 283 -9.65 15.84 13.59
N VAL A 284 -8.63 15.46 12.80
CA VAL A 284 -8.41 15.99 11.45
C VAL A 284 -9.61 15.66 10.55
N ASN A 285 -10.03 14.39 10.52
CA ASN A 285 -11.18 13.97 9.73
C ASN A 285 -12.47 14.66 10.17
N HIS A 286 -12.67 14.83 11.49
CA HIS A 286 -13.83 15.56 12.01
C HIS A 286 -13.84 17.04 11.57
N TRP A 287 -12.67 17.68 11.50
CA TRP A 287 -12.53 19.06 11.02
C TRP A 287 -13.09 19.21 9.59
N TYR A 288 -12.72 18.31 8.68
CA TYR A 288 -13.26 18.29 7.31
C TYR A 288 -14.76 17.96 7.29
N ALA A 289 -15.18 16.95 8.07
CA ALA A 289 -16.59 16.55 8.14
C ALA A 289 -17.50 17.70 8.59
N SER A 290 -17.06 18.47 9.60
CA SER A 290 -17.83 19.61 10.12
C SER A 290 -18.03 20.76 9.13
N ARG A 291 -17.24 20.78 8.04
CA ARG A 291 -17.30 21.77 6.95
C ARG A 291 -17.98 21.25 5.69
N GLY A 292 -18.37 19.97 5.68
CA GLY A 292 -18.88 19.32 4.47
C GLY A 292 -17.81 19.03 3.41
N GLU A 293 -16.54 19.07 3.81
CA GLU A 293 -15.34 18.90 2.97
C GLU A 293 -14.76 17.47 3.02
N LEU A 294 -15.46 16.54 3.70
CA LEU A 294 -15.07 15.14 3.82
C LEU A 294 -15.97 14.25 2.96
N ASP A 295 -15.39 13.66 1.92
CA ASP A 295 -15.97 12.54 1.19
C ASP A 295 -15.72 11.20 1.90
N SER A 296 -16.53 10.20 1.53
CA SER A 296 -16.32 8.83 1.97
C SER A 296 -16.55 7.81 0.87
N ARG A 297 -15.75 6.74 0.89
CA ARG A 297 -15.93 5.53 0.07
C ARG A 297 -16.18 4.32 0.94
N GLU A 298 -17.09 3.43 0.52
CA GLU A 298 -17.32 2.16 1.20
C GLU A 298 -16.36 1.10 0.65
N VAL A 299 -15.75 0.32 1.55
CA VAL A 299 -14.82 -0.76 1.17
C VAL A 299 -15.57 -2.09 1.06
N ASN A 300 -15.68 -2.58 -0.17
CA ASN A 300 -16.10 -3.94 -0.47
C ASN A 300 -14.94 -4.93 -0.23
N GLY A 301 -15.24 -6.22 -0.09
CA GLY A 301 -14.20 -7.24 0.15
C GLY A 301 -13.69 -7.27 1.58
N TYR A 302 -12.47 -7.75 1.78
CA TYR A 302 -11.80 -7.85 3.08
C TYR A 302 -11.15 -6.54 3.50
N TRP A 303 -11.18 -6.28 4.81
CA TRP A 303 -10.30 -5.32 5.47
C TRP A 303 -9.84 -5.91 6.80
N GLY A 304 -8.55 -5.76 7.09
CA GLY A 304 -7.96 -6.15 8.36
C GLY A 304 -6.99 -5.10 8.89
N ASP A 305 -7.08 -4.84 10.20
CA ASP A 305 -6.05 -4.13 10.97
C ASP A 305 -5.17 -5.17 11.67
N ALA A 306 -4.06 -5.53 11.05
CA ALA A 306 -3.16 -6.56 11.56
C ALA A 306 -2.38 -6.12 12.81
N GLY A 307 -2.37 -4.83 13.14
CA GLY A 307 -1.72 -4.28 14.33
C GLY A 307 -2.64 -4.13 15.54
N GLY A 308 -3.95 -4.27 15.35
CA GLY A 308 -4.97 -4.03 16.36
C GLY A 308 -4.95 -5.02 17.52
N SER A 309 -4.73 -6.31 17.24
CA SER A 309 -4.60 -7.37 18.26
C SER A 309 -3.96 -8.63 17.67
N ILE A 310 -3.55 -9.57 18.52
CA ILE A 310 -3.03 -10.86 18.06
C ILE A 310 -4.09 -11.67 17.28
N GLN A 311 -5.37 -11.56 17.66
CA GLN A 311 -6.47 -12.19 16.95
C GLN A 311 -6.64 -11.61 15.55
N ARG A 312 -6.61 -10.27 15.43
CA ARG A 312 -6.70 -9.59 14.13
C ARG A 312 -5.52 -9.91 13.24
N TYR A 313 -4.31 -9.95 13.80
CA TYR A 313 -3.12 -10.41 13.08
C TYR A 313 -3.29 -11.83 12.53
N ALA A 314 -3.80 -12.77 13.34
CA ALA A 314 -4.06 -14.14 12.90
C ALA A 314 -5.12 -14.21 11.80
N GLU A 315 -6.21 -13.44 11.90
CA GLU A 315 -7.24 -13.32 10.86
C GLU A 315 -6.67 -12.81 9.54
N CYS A 316 -5.85 -11.76 9.61
CA CYS A 316 -5.16 -11.19 8.46
C CYS A 316 -4.21 -12.21 7.82
N ASN A 317 -3.45 -12.95 8.63
CA ASN A 317 -2.53 -13.95 8.14
C ASN A 317 -3.27 -15.11 7.44
N MET A 318 -4.39 -15.57 7.99
CA MET A 318 -5.26 -16.55 7.33
C MET A 318 -5.82 -16.03 6.00
N HIS A 319 -6.17 -14.74 5.93
CA HIS A 319 -6.59 -14.10 4.68
C HIS A 319 -5.46 -14.13 3.63
N GLY A 320 -4.26 -13.67 4.00
CA GLY A 320 -3.11 -13.68 3.10
C GLY A 320 -2.68 -15.09 2.66
N ALA A 321 -2.83 -16.11 3.51
CA ALA A 321 -2.57 -17.50 3.14
C ALA A 321 -3.54 -18.01 2.07
N LYS A 322 -4.83 -17.64 2.18
CA LYS A 322 -5.85 -17.96 1.16
C LYS A 322 -5.59 -17.24 -0.15
N GLU A 323 -5.21 -15.96 -0.11
CA GLU A 323 -4.85 -15.17 -1.30
C GLU A 323 -3.66 -15.79 -2.06
N ALA A 324 -2.69 -16.33 -1.32
CA ALA A 324 -1.55 -17.05 -1.89
C ALA A 324 -1.89 -18.44 -2.48
N ASN A 325 -3.17 -18.85 -2.43
CA ASN A 325 -3.66 -20.16 -2.86
C ASN A 325 -2.92 -21.33 -2.19
N ILE A 326 -2.48 -21.14 -0.93
CA ILE A 326 -1.96 -22.23 -0.11
C ILE A 326 -3.16 -23.06 0.35
N SER A 327 -3.17 -24.36 0.06
CA SER A 327 -4.27 -25.23 0.47
C SER A 327 -4.29 -25.40 2.00
N ALA A 328 -5.47 -25.70 2.56
CA ALA A 328 -5.58 -26.05 3.98
C ALA A 328 -4.69 -27.27 4.34
N GLU A 329 -4.49 -28.18 3.38
CA GLU A 329 -3.62 -29.35 3.51
C GLU A 329 -2.14 -28.96 3.58
N GLU A 330 -1.71 -27.94 2.82
CA GLU A 330 -0.33 -27.40 2.90
C GLU A 330 -0.09 -26.69 4.25
N ILE A 331 -1.08 -25.96 4.76
CA ILE A 331 -1.04 -25.35 6.11
C ILE A 331 -0.95 -26.42 7.20
N ASP A 332 -1.76 -27.48 7.12
CA ASP A 332 -1.73 -28.58 8.09
C ASP A 332 -0.46 -29.44 7.96
N SER A 333 0.14 -29.54 6.76
CA SER A 333 1.48 -30.13 6.59
C SER A 333 2.57 -29.30 7.27
N PHE A 334 2.42 -27.97 7.32
CA PHE A 334 3.36 -27.10 8.04
C PHE A 334 3.28 -27.31 9.56
N ARG A 335 2.07 -27.60 10.08
CA ARG A 335 1.88 -28.00 11.49
C ARG A 335 2.60 -29.29 11.85
N SER A 336 2.65 -30.27 10.94
CA SER A 336 3.38 -31.52 11.17
C SER A 336 4.90 -31.38 11.09
N VAL A 337 5.41 -30.33 10.45
CA VAL A 337 6.86 -30.01 10.42
C VAL A 337 7.32 -29.26 11.67
N VAL A 338 6.45 -28.45 12.28
CA VAL A 338 6.81 -27.60 13.44
C VAL A 338 6.54 -28.28 14.80
N PHE A 339 5.65 -29.28 14.83
CA PHE A 339 5.31 -30.05 16.04
C PHE A 339 5.39 -31.58 15.84
N ASP A 340 6.44 -32.10 15.18
CA ASP A 340 6.76 -33.53 15.33
C ASP A 340 7.55 -33.69 16.64
N ASP A 341 6.85 -34.11 17.70
CA ASP A 341 7.42 -34.64 18.95
C ASP A 341 8.10 -35.99 18.66
N LYS A 342 9.24 -35.96 17.96
CA LYS A 342 10.15 -37.11 17.81
C LYS A 342 11.50 -36.87 18.45
#